data_AF-A0A443K7Z5-F1
#
_entry.id   AF-A0A443K7Z5-F1
#
_cell.length_a   1.000
_cell.length_b   1.000
_cell.length_c   1.000
_cell.angle_alpha   90.00
_cell.angle_beta   90.00
_cell.angle_gamma   90.00
#
_symmetry.space_group_name_H-M   'P 1'
#
loop_
_entity.id
_entity.type
_entity.pdbx_description
1 polymer ?
#
loop_
_entity_poly.entity_id
_entity_poly.type
_entity_poly.pdbx_seq_one_letter_code
_entity_poly.pdbx_strand_id
1 'polypeptide(L)'
;MTSHDLKIDPAPLDDLLSGDKTGEVRRDDRGFAVGDTVRLTCADGREAERRITHIQRGYGLPDGICVLSYAHQVGAEDACPSCGGTGHYGDAARRAFDGPDGDLVSREAAARLVDAECARILSKQDGIIPAVDTNLRMIASVLPDIAAAILALPAVEQGNAEVDRLTAELDSMCQALHAEGDLHLATKAEVAALRDKVQTLGTEGHAYRAGKLAGAEIRRAERDALRAQVEAMRVTVKSLVWEGPDENGDFHADHAFGSYEVYRAVSGLWLSRDGVYSGRYQTSDLAKAAAQADYDARIRAALSTPAAAAPQEWKTIETAPKDGRMVCLLVDYTDGAAPLDDAEIAATIGFNSLDDTGEDEWHLVGWSWSQDCFTDGQGTVIGWTDFSPPALPLPNADKGEV
;
A
#
# COMPACT_ATOMS: atom_id res chain seq x y z
N MET A 1 15.56 -0.27 -20.30
CA MET A 1 16.27 0.79 -19.56
C MET A 1 16.85 1.73 -20.58
N THR A 2 16.17 2.85 -20.78
CA THR A 2 16.53 3.92 -21.71
C THR A 2 17.15 5.06 -20.91
N SER A 3 18.05 5.82 -21.53
CA SER A 3 18.62 7.04 -20.93
C SER A 3 17.94 8.26 -21.54
N HIS A 4 17.55 9.21 -20.69
CA HIS A 4 16.86 10.44 -21.09
C HIS A 4 17.67 11.66 -20.65
N ASP A 5 18.07 12.50 -21.61
CA ASP A 5 18.74 13.76 -21.30
C ASP A 5 17.71 14.89 -21.17
N LEU A 6 17.68 15.53 -20.01
CA LEU A 6 16.71 16.56 -19.63
C LEU A 6 17.43 17.80 -19.10
N LYS A 7 16.79 18.96 -19.27
CA LYS A 7 17.23 20.21 -18.64
C LYS A 7 16.54 20.39 -17.29
N ILE A 8 17.25 20.97 -16.34
CA ILE A 8 16.74 21.33 -15.01
C ILE A 8 17.25 22.73 -14.64
N ASP A 9 16.47 23.51 -13.91
CA ASP A 9 16.90 24.82 -13.43
C ASP A 9 17.81 24.70 -12.19
N PRO A 10 18.63 25.73 -11.88
CA PRO A 10 19.60 25.66 -10.79
C PRO A 10 19.00 25.30 -9.42
N ALA A 11 17.89 25.92 -9.02
CA ALA A 11 17.29 25.69 -7.70
C ALA A 11 16.69 24.27 -7.55
N PRO A 12 15.86 23.77 -8.50
CA PRO A 12 15.41 22.37 -8.45
C PRO A 12 16.54 21.34 -8.49
N LEU A 13 17.67 21.67 -9.14
CA LEU A 13 18.86 20.82 -9.11
C LEU A 13 19.52 20.82 -7.73
N ASP A 14 19.63 21.98 -7.07
CA ASP A 14 20.15 22.08 -5.70
C ASP A 14 19.32 21.22 -4.74
N ASP A 15 17.99 21.31 -4.81
CA ASP A 15 17.08 20.48 -3.99
C ASP A 15 17.20 18.98 -4.30
N LEU A 16 17.44 18.63 -5.57
CA LEU A 16 17.62 17.23 -5.98
C LEU A 16 18.97 16.66 -5.51
N LEU A 17 19.99 17.51 -5.41
CA LEU A 17 21.31 17.14 -4.91
C LEU A 17 21.36 17.08 -3.39
N SER A 18 20.63 17.95 -2.68
CA SER A 18 20.48 17.89 -1.22
C SER A 18 19.61 16.71 -0.78
N GLY A 19 18.70 16.26 -1.65
CA GLY A 19 17.72 15.21 -1.37
C GLY A 19 16.36 15.74 -0.92
N ASP A 20 16.20 17.07 -0.80
CA ASP A 20 14.93 17.73 -0.49
C ASP A 20 13.89 17.50 -1.60
N LYS A 21 14.35 17.36 -2.85
CA LYS A 21 13.55 16.95 -4.00
C LYS A 21 13.86 15.51 -4.39
N THR A 22 12.84 14.66 -4.39
CA THR A 22 12.96 13.23 -4.76
C THR A 22 12.22 12.87 -6.04
N GLY A 23 11.65 13.85 -6.74
CA GLY A 23 10.95 13.61 -8.00
C GLY A 23 10.70 14.87 -8.81
N GLU A 24 10.20 14.69 -10.03
CA GLU A 24 10.05 15.75 -11.04
C GLU A 24 8.78 15.57 -11.85
N VAL A 25 8.10 16.68 -12.16
CA VAL A 25 6.91 16.69 -13.00
C VAL A 25 7.36 16.91 -14.44
N ARG A 26 6.88 16.09 -15.39
CA ARG A 26 7.30 16.15 -16.80
C ARG A 26 6.14 15.84 -17.72
N ARG A 27 6.21 16.36 -18.95
CA ARG A 27 5.38 15.88 -20.05
C ARG A 27 5.80 14.45 -20.42
N ASP A 28 4.86 13.54 -20.53
CA ASP A 28 5.10 12.13 -20.88
C ASP A 28 5.18 11.94 -22.41
N ASP A 29 6.09 12.66 -23.06
CA ASP A 29 6.31 12.65 -24.51
C ASP A 29 7.49 11.78 -24.97
N ARG A 30 8.19 11.16 -24.01
CA ARG A 30 9.39 10.33 -24.23
C ARG A 30 9.20 8.86 -23.88
N GLY A 31 7.99 8.48 -23.46
CA GLY A 31 7.67 7.11 -23.07
C GLY A 31 8.47 6.65 -21.84
N PHE A 32 8.51 7.48 -20.79
CA PHE A 32 9.26 7.17 -19.58
C PHE A 32 8.80 5.85 -18.96
N ALA A 33 9.76 5.01 -18.56
CA ALA A 33 9.50 3.76 -17.87
C ALA A 33 10.25 3.69 -16.53
N VAL A 34 9.67 2.98 -15.56
CA VAL A 34 10.36 2.65 -14.30
C VAL A 34 11.63 1.87 -14.62
N GLY A 35 12.73 2.25 -13.98
CA GLY A 35 14.06 1.70 -14.22
C GLY A 35 14.88 2.47 -15.25
N ASP A 36 14.30 3.39 -16.01
CA ASP A 36 15.06 4.28 -16.90
C ASP A 36 15.97 5.23 -16.11
N THR A 37 17.01 5.73 -16.77
CA THR A 37 17.92 6.73 -16.23
C THR A 37 17.61 8.10 -16.84
N VAL A 38 17.60 9.12 -15.99
CA VAL A 38 17.48 10.52 -16.38
C VAL A 38 18.77 11.24 -16.04
N ARG A 39 19.37 11.89 -17.03
CA ARG A 39 20.48 12.83 -16.85
C ARG A 39 19.94 14.25 -16.93
N LEU A 40 20.05 14.97 -15.84
CA LEU A 40 19.56 16.34 -15.67
C LEU A 40 20.73 17.29 -15.78
N THR A 41 20.73 18.16 -16.79
CA THR A 41 21.78 19.15 -17.05
C THR A 41 21.24 20.55 -16.77
N CYS A 42 21.90 21.28 -15.89
CA CYS A 42 21.62 22.68 -15.61
C CYS A 42 22.34 23.61 -16.62
N ALA A 43 21.79 24.80 -16.84
CA ALA A 43 22.39 25.81 -17.72
C ALA A 43 23.79 26.27 -17.26
N ASP A 44 24.12 26.11 -15.97
CA ASP A 44 25.45 26.40 -15.40
C ASP A 44 26.48 25.28 -15.61
N GLY A 45 26.09 24.18 -16.28
CA GLY A 45 26.94 23.04 -16.60
C GLY A 45 26.98 21.94 -15.54
N ARG A 46 26.29 22.08 -14.40
CA ARG A 46 26.16 21.01 -13.42
C ARG A 46 25.19 19.93 -13.91
N GLU A 47 25.44 18.69 -13.51
CA GLU A 47 24.63 17.54 -13.91
C GLU A 47 24.28 16.64 -12.73
N ALA A 48 23.12 15.98 -12.80
CA ALA A 48 22.74 14.90 -11.90
C ALA A 48 22.16 13.72 -12.69
N GLU A 49 22.56 12.51 -12.33
CA GLU A 49 22.00 11.28 -12.90
C GLU A 49 21.09 10.60 -11.86
N ARG A 50 19.88 10.20 -12.28
CA ARG A 50 18.88 9.58 -11.41
C ARG A 50 18.18 8.42 -12.11
N ARG A 51 17.85 7.38 -11.35
CA ARG A 51 17.02 6.26 -11.84
C ARG A 51 15.57 6.48 -11.46
N ILE A 52 14.65 6.32 -12.41
CA ILE A 52 13.21 6.39 -12.15
C ILE A 52 12.78 5.16 -11.34
N THR A 53 12.24 5.38 -10.15
CA THR A 53 11.71 4.31 -9.27
C THR A 53 10.21 4.19 -9.34
N HIS A 54 9.50 5.28 -9.65
CA HIS A 54 8.06 5.32 -9.77
C HIS A 54 7.63 6.36 -10.81
N ILE A 55 6.50 6.13 -11.46
CA ILE A 55 5.88 7.10 -12.39
C ILE A 55 4.39 7.20 -12.05
N GLN A 56 3.96 8.38 -11.63
CA GLN A 56 2.53 8.69 -11.48
C GLN A 56 1.99 9.28 -12.78
N ARG A 57 0.86 8.75 -13.24
CA ARG A 57 0.03 9.30 -14.33
C ARG A 57 -1.40 9.44 -13.84
N GLY A 58 -2.14 10.43 -14.31
CA GLY A 58 -3.49 10.72 -13.80
C GLY A 58 -3.46 11.18 -12.34
N TYR A 59 -4.48 10.84 -11.54
CA TYR A 59 -4.61 11.28 -10.13
C TYR A 59 -4.66 12.81 -9.98
N GLY A 60 -5.46 13.47 -10.82
CA GLY A 60 -5.55 14.94 -10.85
C GLY A 60 -4.44 15.64 -11.64
N LEU A 61 -3.44 14.90 -12.14
CA LEU A 61 -2.50 15.43 -13.13
C LEU A 61 -3.21 15.65 -14.48
N PRO A 62 -2.93 16.76 -15.19
CA PRO A 62 -3.43 16.97 -16.54
C PRO A 62 -2.98 15.89 -17.52
N ASP A 63 -3.74 15.70 -18.59
CA ASP A 63 -3.42 14.73 -19.64
C ASP A 63 -2.04 15.00 -20.26
N GLY A 64 -1.25 13.92 -20.38
CA GLY A 64 0.12 14.00 -20.90
C GLY A 64 1.15 14.50 -19.89
N ILE A 65 0.79 14.73 -18.62
CA ILE A 65 1.71 15.03 -17.52
C ILE A 65 1.93 13.78 -16.65
N CYS A 66 3.17 13.59 -16.20
CA CYS A 66 3.56 12.54 -15.26
C CYS A 66 4.48 13.09 -14.17
N VAL A 67 4.56 12.37 -13.05
CA VAL A 67 5.54 12.63 -11.99
C VAL A 67 6.51 11.46 -11.93
N LEU A 68 7.79 11.75 -12.12
CA LEU A 68 8.90 10.80 -12.04
C LEU A 68 9.49 10.85 -10.63
N SER A 69 9.43 9.76 -9.89
CA SER A 69 10.18 9.64 -8.62
C SER A 69 11.55 9.05 -8.89
N TYR A 70 12.57 9.58 -8.23
CA TYR A 70 13.94 9.18 -8.38
C TYR A 70 14.42 8.33 -7.20
N ALA A 71 15.33 7.39 -7.48
CA ALA A 71 16.06 6.71 -6.43
C ALA A 71 16.91 7.71 -5.65
N HIS A 72 16.84 7.67 -4.33
CA HIS A 72 17.74 8.43 -3.47
C HIS A 72 19.17 7.93 -3.70
N GLN A 73 20.09 8.84 -4.03
CA GLN A 73 21.51 8.49 -4.04
C GLN A 73 21.99 8.50 -2.59
N VAL A 74 22.01 7.32 -1.98
CA VAL A 74 22.75 7.14 -0.73
C VAL A 74 24.23 7.21 -1.11
N GLY A 75 24.98 8.13 -0.49
CA GLY A 75 26.44 8.17 -0.63
C GLY A 75 27.04 6.80 -0.33
N ALA A 76 28.15 6.45 -0.97
CA ALA A 76 28.78 5.13 -0.78
C ALA A 76 29.12 4.86 0.71
N GLU A 77 29.39 5.90 1.50
CA GLU A 77 29.58 5.83 2.95
C GLU A 77 28.33 5.51 3.79
N ASP A 78 27.13 5.83 3.30
CA ASP A 78 25.86 5.67 4.05
C ASP A 78 25.02 4.47 3.58
N ALA A 79 25.50 3.73 2.57
CA ALA A 79 24.81 2.54 2.07
C ALA A 79 24.81 1.45 3.14
N CYS A 80 23.61 1.01 3.57
CA CYS A 80 23.48 -0.12 4.49
C CYS A 80 24.24 -1.35 3.96
N PRO A 81 25.20 -1.91 4.73
CA PRO A 81 26.07 -3.00 4.26
C PRO A 81 25.32 -4.27 3.85
N SER A 82 24.08 -4.46 4.34
CA SER A 82 23.29 -5.66 4.09
C SER A 82 22.48 -5.62 2.79
N CYS A 83 22.12 -4.42 2.30
CA CYS A 83 21.27 -4.26 1.11
C CYS A 83 21.89 -3.40 0.00
N GLY A 84 23.12 -2.91 0.19
CA GLY A 84 23.85 -2.13 -0.80
C GLY A 84 23.14 -0.83 -1.20
N GLY A 85 22.38 -0.23 -0.28
CA GLY A 85 21.66 1.03 -0.53
C GLY A 85 20.41 0.89 -1.42
N THR A 86 19.91 -0.32 -1.69
CA THR A 86 18.69 -0.54 -2.51
C THR A 86 17.36 -0.27 -1.79
N GLY A 87 17.41 0.37 -0.61
CA GLY A 87 16.34 0.50 0.38
C GLY A 87 14.91 0.50 -0.16
N HIS A 88 14.26 -0.66 -0.11
CA HIS A 88 12.81 -0.76 -0.05
C HIS A 88 12.40 -0.72 1.43
N TYR A 89 12.19 0.48 1.97
CA TYR A 89 11.75 0.70 3.35
C TYR A 89 10.44 -0.07 3.68
N GLY A 90 9.60 -0.35 2.67
CA GLY A 90 8.36 -1.11 2.82
C GLY A 90 8.53 -2.62 3.04
N ASP A 91 9.64 -3.21 2.59
CA ASP A 91 9.81 -4.66 2.59
C ASP A 91 10.27 -5.24 3.93
N ALA A 92 10.99 -4.45 4.73
CA ALA A 92 11.40 -4.83 6.08
C ALA A 92 10.25 -4.71 7.08
N ALA A 93 9.46 -3.63 6.99
CA ALA A 93 8.30 -3.42 7.86
C ALA A 93 7.17 -4.42 7.57
N ARG A 94 6.92 -4.73 6.29
CA ARG A 94 5.89 -5.69 5.88
C ARG A 94 6.26 -7.14 6.21
N ARG A 95 7.56 -7.51 6.17
CA ARG A 95 8.04 -8.80 6.67
C ARG A 95 7.93 -8.94 8.19
N ALA A 96 8.15 -7.86 8.93
CA ALA A 96 8.07 -7.86 10.39
C ALA A 96 6.63 -8.01 10.92
N PHE A 97 5.61 -7.56 10.17
CA PHE A 97 4.21 -7.58 10.63
C PHE A 97 3.36 -8.72 10.05
N ASP A 98 3.57 -9.14 8.80
CA ASP A 98 2.70 -10.10 8.11
C ASP A 98 3.34 -11.46 7.80
N GLY A 99 4.63 -11.65 8.16
CA GLY A 99 5.39 -12.88 7.90
C GLY A 99 5.26 -13.96 9.01
N PRO A 100 5.71 -15.20 8.74
CA PRO A 100 5.79 -16.29 9.74
C PRO A 100 6.64 -15.93 10.98
N ASP A 101 7.40 -14.84 10.92
CA ASP A 101 8.29 -14.35 11.97
C ASP A 101 7.55 -13.63 13.12
N GLY A 102 6.27 -13.28 12.96
CA GLY A 102 5.47 -12.75 14.09
C GLY A 102 5.32 -13.77 15.25
N ASP A 103 5.41 -15.06 14.94
CA ASP A 103 5.43 -16.15 15.93
C ASP A 103 6.81 -16.31 16.58
N LEU A 104 7.90 -15.98 15.85
CA LEU A 104 9.26 -15.98 16.39
C LEU A 104 9.46 -14.88 17.45
N VAL A 105 8.89 -13.68 17.24
CA VAL A 105 8.99 -12.57 18.22
C VAL A 105 8.35 -12.96 19.56
N SER A 106 7.25 -13.73 19.53
CA SER A 106 6.56 -14.18 20.74
C SER A 106 7.32 -15.32 21.44
N ARG A 107 7.98 -16.21 20.69
CA ARG A 107 8.84 -17.28 21.24
C ARG A 107 10.14 -16.73 21.81
N GLU A 108 10.73 -15.73 21.18
CA GLU A 108 11.94 -15.06 21.66
C GLU A 108 11.66 -14.26 22.94
N ALA A 109 10.49 -13.63 23.05
CA ALA A 109 10.03 -13.01 24.29
C ALA A 109 9.83 -14.02 25.43
N ALA A 110 9.28 -15.20 25.13
CA ALA A 110 9.13 -16.29 26.10
C ALA A 110 10.49 -16.84 26.56
N ALA A 111 11.44 -17.06 25.65
CA ALA A 111 12.80 -17.50 25.96
C ALA A 111 13.54 -16.49 26.86
N ARG A 112 13.44 -15.19 26.56
CA ARG A 112 14.03 -14.12 27.41
C ARG A 112 13.43 -14.06 28.81
N LEU A 113 12.14 -14.36 28.94
CA LEU A 113 11.47 -14.45 30.25
C LEU A 113 11.99 -15.64 31.07
N VAL A 114 12.23 -16.79 30.44
CA VAL A 114 12.84 -17.96 31.09
C VAL A 114 14.30 -17.65 31.51
N ASP A 115 15.08 -17.02 30.64
CA ASP A 115 16.46 -16.62 30.96
C ASP A 115 16.54 -15.61 32.11
N ALA A 116 15.65 -14.61 32.11
CA ALA A 116 15.58 -13.62 33.18
C ALA A 116 15.21 -14.26 34.53
N GLU A 117 14.33 -15.25 34.51
CA GLU A 117 13.93 -15.97 35.71
C GLU A 117 15.03 -16.92 36.21
N CYS A 118 15.79 -17.54 35.30
CA CYS A 118 17.01 -18.29 35.64
C CYS A 118 18.03 -17.39 36.34
N ALA A 119 18.30 -16.20 35.79
CA ALA A 119 19.22 -15.24 36.38
C ALA A 119 18.74 -14.75 37.77
N ARG A 120 17.41 -14.60 37.96
CA ARG A 120 16.82 -14.24 39.25
C ARG A 120 16.95 -15.36 40.29
N ILE A 121 16.78 -16.62 39.90
CA ILE A 121 16.93 -17.78 40.78
C ILE A 121 18.40 -17.96 41.17
N LEU A 122 19.31 -17.85 40.20
CA LEU A 122 20.75 -17.95 40.42
C LEU A 122 21.30 -16.82 41.30
N SER A 123 20.79 -15.58 41.16
CA SER A 123 21.23 -14.47 42.01
C SER A 123 20.80 -14.58 43.48
N LYS A 124 19.83 -15.44 43.81
CA LYS A 124 19.45 -15.76 45.20
C LYS A 124 20.35 -16.83 45.85
N GLN A 125 21.32 -17.39 45.12
CA GLN A 125 22.23 -18.44 45.62
C GLN A 125 23.28 -17.93 46.60
N ASP A 126 23.58 -16.63 46.62
CA ASP A 126 24.56 -16.03 47.54
C ASP A 126 24.01 -15.98 48.99
N GLY A 127 24.02 -17.13 49.67
CA GLY A 127 23.77 -17.23 51.11
C GLY A 127 23.02 -18.46 51.65
N ILE A 128 22.71 -19.49 50.85
CA ILE A 128 21.88 -20.61 51.30
C ILE A 128 22.68 -21.93 51.46
N ILE A 129 22.27 -22.73 52.46
CA ILE A 129 22.82 -24.02 52.90
C ILE A 129 23.18 -24.96 51.72
N PRO A 130 24.33 -25.68 51.74
CA PRO A 130 24.86 -26.47 50.61
C PRO A 130 23.91 -27.50 49.96
N ALA A 131 22.92 -27.99 50.69
CA ALA A 131 21.92 -28.93 50.15
C ALA A 131 20.93 -28.25 49.17
N VAL A 132 20.60 -26.97 49.41
CA VAL A 132 19.72 -26.18 48.54
C VAL A 132 20.44 -25.79 47.25
N ASP A 133 21.75 -25.57 47.34
CA ASP A 133 22.63 -25.25 46.21
C ASP A 133 22.68 -26.39 45.18
N THR A 134 22.67 -27.65 45.62
CA THR A 134 22.71 -28.81 44.71
C THR A 134 21.43 -28.93 43.87
N ASN A 135 20.25 -28.76 44.48
CA ASN A 135 18.97 -28.87 43.77
C ASN A 135 18.67 -27.63 42.91
N LEU A 136 19.07 -26.43 43.34
CA LEU A 136 18.97 -25.22 42.51
C LEU A 136 19.90 -25.28 41.30
N ARG A 137 21.12 -25.83 41.44
CA ARG A 137 22.02 -26.10 40.30
C ARG A 137 21.42 -27.13 39.35
N MET A 138 20.73 -28.14 39.88
CA MET A 138 20.05 -29.13 39.04
C MET A 138 18.94 -28.45 38.22
N ILE A 139 18.04 -27.67 38.84
CA ILE A 139 16.96 -26.96 38.13
C ILE A 139 17.52 -25.94 37.12
N ALA A 140 18.51 -25.15 37.50
CA ALA A 140 19.14 -24.18 36.63
C ALA A 140 19.88 -24.82 35.44
N SER A 141 20.31 -26.08 35.57
CA SER A 141 20.95 -26.82 34.47
C SER A 141 19.98 -27.32 33.40
N VAL A 142 18.69 -27.51 33.71
CA VAL A 142 17.69 -28.04 32.75
C VAL A 142 16.89 -26.93 32.05
N LEU A 143 16.77 -25.75 32.67
CA LEU A 143 16.00 -24.63 32.11
C LEU A 143 16.48 -24.12 30.73
N PRO A 144 17.79 -24.03 30.44
CA PRO A 144 18.27 -23.67 29.09
C PRO A 144 17.86 -24.69 28.02
N ASP A 145 17.83 -25.98 28.35
CA ASP A 145 17.41 -27.03 27.42
C ASP A 145 15.90 -26.95 27.13
N ILE A 146 15.09 -26.57 28.13
CA ILE A 146 13.66 -26.32 27.95
C ILE A 146 13.43 -25.08 27.07
N ALA A 147 14.18 -24.00 27.29
CA ALA A 147 14.10 -22.79 26.46
C ALA A 147 14.51 -23.08 25.00
N ALA A 148 15.57 -23.86 24.80
CA ALA A 148 16.00 -24.31 23.47
C ALA A 148 14.96 -25.21 22.79
N ALA A 149 14.33 -26.13 23.54
CA ALA A 149 13.26 -26.99 23.04
C ALA A 149 12.03 -26.19 22.59
N ILE A 150 11.63 -25.17 23.35
CA ILE A 150 10.51 -24.26 23.00
C ILE A 150 10.79 -23.51 21.68
N LEU A 151 12.03 -23.05 21.49
CA LEU A 151 12.44 -22.35 20.26
C LEU A 151 12.48 -23.28 19.04
N ALA A 152 12.75 -24.57 19.24
CA ALA A 152 12.88 -25.57 18.17
C ALA A 152 11.56 -26.20 17.70
N LEU A 153 10.40 -25.88 18.32
CA LEU A 153 9.12 -26.49 17.96
C LEU A 153 8.60 -26.09 16.57
N PRO A 154 8.28 -27.03 15.66
CA PRO A 154 7.63 -26.71 14.39
C PRO A 154 6.16 -26.28 14.59
N ALA A 155 5.65 -25.48 13.66
CA ALA A 155 4.34 -24.85 13.82
C ALA A 155 3.14 -25.80 13.66
N VAL A 156 2.16 -25.56 14.53
CA VAL A 156 0.71 -25.87 14.50
C VAL A 156 0.21 -27.23 15.00
N GLU A 157 0.87 -28.38 14.79
CA GLU A 157 0.34 -29.67 15.32
C GLU A 157 1.28 -30.46 16.23
N GLN A 158 2.60 -30.45 15.98
CA GLN A 158 3.58 -31.13 16.84
C GLN A 158 3.86 -30.37 18.15
N GLY A 159 3.60 -29.05 18.17
CA GLY A 159 3.84 -28.22 19.35
C GLY A 159 2.96 -28.59 20.56
N ASN A 160 1.72 -29.06 20.35
CA ASN A 160 0.83 -29.38 21.47
C ASN A 160 1.27 -30.67 22.18
N ALA A 161 1.65 -31.70 21.43
CA ALA A 161 2.14 -32.96 22.01
C ALA A 161 3.46 -32.76 22.79
N GLU A 162 4.34 -31.88 22.31
CA GLU A 162 5.61 -31.60 23.00
C GLU A 162 5.40 -30.69 24.23
N VAL A 163 4.43 -29.76 24.20
CA VAL A 163 4.01 -28.99 25.39
C VAL A 163 3.41 -29.92 26.45
N ASP A 164 2.57 -30.88 26.06
CA ASP A 164 2.02 -31.89 26.98
C ASP A 164 3.14 -32.78 27.57
N ARG A 165 4.13 -33.17 26.75
CA ARG A 165 5.30 -33.94 27.16
C ARG A 165 6.17 -33.18 28.18
N LEU A 166 6.49 -31.92 27.90
CA LEU A 166 7.29 -31.07 28.79
C LEU A 166 6.54 -30.76 30.09
N THR A 167 5.22 -30.59 30.03
CA THR A 167 4.37 -30.43 31.23
C THR A 167 4.41 -31.68 32.10
N ALA A 168 4.34 -32.87 31.49
CA ALA A 168 4.44 -34.14 32.21
C ALA A 168 5.84 -34.37 32.81
N GLU A 169 6.92 -33.98 32.12
CA GLU A 169 8.29 -34.05 32.64
C GLU A 169 8.48 -33.10 33.83
N LEU A 170 7.97 -31.86 33.75
CA LEU A 170 8.01 -30.91 34.85
C LEU A 170 7.24 -31.41 36.08
N ASP A 171 6.08 -32.02 35.86
CA ASP A 171 5.28 -32.64 36.92
C ASP A 171 6.02 -33.81 37.59
N SER A 172 6.71 -34.65 36.81
CA SER A 172 7.55 -35.73 37.33
C SER A 172 8.72 -35.19 38.15
N MET A 173 9.40 -34.13 37.70
CA MET A 173 10.47 -33.47 38.45
C MET A 173 9.96 -32.88 39.77
N CYS A 174 8.78 -32.26 39.75
CA CYS A 174 8.14 -31.74 40.95
C CYS A 174 7.78 -32.85 41.94
N GLN A 175 7.30 -34.01 41.47
CA GLN A 175 7.00 -35.16 42.33
C GLN A 175 8.27 -35.76 42.95
N ALA A 176 9.38 -35.85 42.20
CA ALA A 176 10.67 -36.28 42.72
C ALA A 176 11.18 -35.35 43.83
N LEU A 177 11.06 -34.03 43.64
CA LEU A 177 11.39 -33.03 44.66
C LEU A 177 10.49 -33.08 45.90
N HIS A 178 9.23 -33.51 45.75
CA HIS A 178 8.33 -33.74 46.89
C HIS A 178 8.77 -34.93 47.77
N ALA A 179 9.47 -35.92 47.20
CA ALA A 179 9.88 -37.13 47.91
C ALA A 179 11.10 -36.91 48.84
N GLU A 180 11.87 -35.82 48.66
CA GLU A 180 13.13 -35.59 49.39
C GLU A 180 13.03 -34.74 50.68
N GLY A 181 11.84 -34.31 51.10
CA GLY A 181 11.59 -33.83 52.47
C GLY A 181 11.99 -32.37 52.79
N ASP A 182 11.04 -31.65 53.39
CA ASP A 182 11.14 -30.46 54.26
C ASP A 182 12.01 -29.25 53.85
N LEU A 183 12.03 -28.92 52.55
CA LEU A 183 12.36 -27.58 52.08
C LEU A 183 11.16 -26.96 51.33
N HIS A 184 9.99 -26.94 51.96
CA HIS A 184 8.77 -27.37 51.24
C HIS A 184 7.55 -26.42 51.15
N LEU A 185 7.62 -25.14 51.55
CA LEU A 185 6.44 -24.25 51.46
C LEU A 185 6.59 -23.09 50.45
N ALA A 186 7.75 -22.41 50.42
CA ALA A 186 7.96 -21.28 49.51
C ALA A 186 8.09 -21.73 48.04
N THR A 187 8.84 -22.80 47.79
CA THR A 187 9.03 -23.41 46.46
C THR A 187 7.74 -24.01 45.91
N LYS A 188 6.87 -24.56 46.76
CA LYS A 188 5.60 -25.16 46.36
C LYS A 188 4.58 -24.13 45.89
N ALA A 189 4.54 -22.96 46.55
CA ALA A 189 3.70 -21.84 46.14
C ALA A 189 4.19 -21.21 44.82
N GLU A 190 5.51 -21.08 44.64
CA GLU A 190 6.10 -20.54 43.41
C GLU A 190 5.86 -21.48 42.20
N VAL A 191 6.00 -22.80 42.38
CA VAL A 191 5.70 -23.80 41.34
C VAL A 191 4.21 -23.82 40.98
N ALA A 192 3.32 -23.75 41.97
CA ALA A 192 1.88 -23.66 41.72
C ALA A 192 1.50 -22.39 40.96
N ALA A 193 2.10 -21.24 41.31
CA ALA A 193 1.88 -19.98 40.61
C ALA A 193 2.40 -20.00 39.16
N LEU A 194 3.53 -20.67 38.90
CA LEU A 194 4.04 -20.87 37.54
C LEU A 194 3.12 -21.78 36.72
N ARG A 195 2.58 -22.85 37.30
CA ARG A 195 1.60 -23.73 36.64
C ARG A 195 0.34 -22.96 36.23
N ASP A 196 -0.24 -22.18 37.14
CA ASP A 196 -1.43 -21.37 36.84
C ASP A 196 -1.15 -20.34 35.72
N LYS A 197 0.05 -19.77 35.70
CA LYS A 197 0.47 -18.80 34.67
C LYS A 197 0.64 -19.46 33.29
N VAL A 198 1.25 -20.64 33.22
CA VAL A 198 1.37 -21.42 31.96
C VAL A 198 0.00 -21.81 31.45
N GLN A 199 -0.90 -22.26 32.32
CA GLN A 199 -2.26 -22.65 31.94
C GLN A 199 -3.08 -21.45 31.45
N THR A 200 -2.95 -20.29 32.10
CA THR A 200 -3.59 -19.04 31.67
C THR A 200 -3.11 -18.62 30.27
N LEU A 201 -1.80 -18.60 30.04
CA LEU A 201 -1.21 -18.27 28.73
C LEU A 201 -1.64 -19.26 27.63
N GLY A 202 -1.79 -20.55 27.97
CA GLY A 202 -2.35 -21.55 27.05
C GLY A 202 -3.78 -21.21 26.64
N THR A 203 -4.65 -20.88 27.59
CA THR A 203 -6.05 -20.50 27.31
C THR A 203 -6.16 -19.19 26.51
N GLU A 204 -5.33 -18.19 26.81
CA GLU A 204 -5.26 -16.93 26.06
C GLU A 204 -4.77 -17.16 24.62
N GLY A 205 -3.78 -18.04 24.42
CA GLY A 205 -3.30 -18.43 23.09
C GLY A 205 -4.34 -19.21 22.27
N HIS A 206 -5.21 -20.00 22.91
CA HIS A 206 -6.34 -20.64 22.23
C HIS A 206 -7.44 -19.65 21.83
N ALA A 207 -7.77 -18.70 22.72
CA ALA A 207 -8.75 -17.65 22.43
C ALA A 207 -8.28 -16.73 21.30
N TYR A 208 -7.00 -16.34 21.28
CA TYR A 208 -6.41 -15.54 20.22
C TYR A 208 -6.47 -16.24 18.85
N ARG A 209 -6.14 -17.55 18.80
CA ARG A 209 -6.21 -18.35 17.56
C ARG A 209 -7.64 -18.53 17.05
N ALA A 210 -8.60 -18.78 17.94
CA ALA A 210 -10.01 -18.87 17.59
C ALA A 210 -10.54 -17.53 17.02
N GLY A 211 -10.15 -16.40 17.63
CA GLY A 211 -10.48 -15.06 17.12
C GLY A 211 -9.87 -14.78 15.74
N LYS A 212 -8.64 -15.23 15.49
CA LYS A 212 -7.96 -15.03 14.19
C LYS A 212 -8.61 -15.84 13.05
N LEU A 213 -9.05 -17.07 13.34
CA LEU A 213 -9.79 -17.93 12.40
C LEU A 213 -11.17 -17.35 12.07
N ALA A 214 -11.94 -16.94 13.09
CA ALA A 214 -13.23 -16.28 12.88
C ALA A 214 -13.11 -15.00 12.05
N GLY A 215 -12.08 -14.18 12.29
CA GLY A 215 -11.82 -12.99 11.48
C GLY A 215 -11.46 -13.29 10.02
N ALA A 216 -10.82 -14.43 9.74
CA ALA A 216 -10.50 -14.84 8.36
C ALA A 216 -11.75 -15.30 7.58
N GLU A 217 -12.68 -15.99 8.24
CA GLU A 217 -13.94 -16.42 7.64
C GLU A 217 -14.87 -15.23 7.33
N ILE A 218 -14.95 -14.25 8.24
CA ILE A 218 -15.70 -13.00 8.03
C ILE A 218 -15.17 -12.25 6.81
N ARG A 219 -13.84 -12.06 6.70
CA ARG A 219 -13.22 -11.39 5.54
C ARG A 219 -13.46 -12.14 4.22
N ARG A 220 -13.51 -13.48 4.25
CA ARG A 220 -13.85 -14.28 3.07
C ARG A 220 -15.30 -14.04 2.64
N ALA A 221 -16.24 -14.07 3.59
CA ALA A 221 -17.65 -13.81 3.33
C ALA A 221 -17.90 -12.39 2.80
N GLU A 222 -17.24 -11.38 3.37
CA GLU A 222 -17.30 -9.99 2.90
C GLU A 222 -16.77 -9.84 1.48
N ARG A 223 -15.63 -10.45 1.17
CA ARG A 223 -15.07 -10.44 -0.20
C ARG A 223 -16.01 -11.12 -1.20
N ASP A 224 -16.60 -12.24 -0.84
CA ASP A 224 -17.50 -12.98 -1.72
C ASP A 224 -18.81 -12.21 -1.94
N ALA A 225 -19.33 -11.52 -0.91
CA ALA A 225 -20.46 -10.61 -1.01
C ALA A 225 -20.15 -9.39 -1.91
N LEU A 226 -18.97 -8.79 -1.75
CA LEU A 226 -18.52 -7.67 -2.60
C LEU A 226 -18.39 -8.10 -4.06
N ARG A 227 -17.85 -9.29 -4.31
CA ARG A 227 -17.76 -9.86 -5.67
C ARG A 227 -19.15 -10.08 -6.29
N ALA A 228 -20.10 -10.60 -5.52
CA ALA A 228 -21.48 -10.78 -5.98
C ALA A 228 -22.17 -9.44 -6.25
N GLN A 229 -21.91 -8.42 -5.44
CA GLN A 229 -22.43 -7.07 -5.65
C GLN A 229 -21.83 -6.43 -6.91
N VAL A 230 -20.51 -6.57 -7.13
CA VAL A 230 -19.84 -6.13 -8.36
C VAL A 230 -20.39 -6.84 -9.59
N GLU A 231 -20.67 -8.13 -9.51
CA GLU A 231 -21.27 -8.90 -10.60
C GLU A 231 -22.72 -8.43 -10.88
N ALA A 232 -23.51 -8.16 -9.84
CA ALA A 232 -24.86 -7.63 -9.95
C ALA A 232 -24.90 -6.19 -10.50
N MET A 233 -23.84 -5.41 -10.28
CA MET A 233 -23.67 -4.05 -10.82
C MET A 233 -23.11 -4.03 -12.24
N ARG A 234 -22.83 -5.17 -12.87
CA ARG A 234 -22.39 -5.20 -14.27
C ARG A 234 -23.50 -4.68 -15.18
N VAL A 235 -23.28 -3.49 -15.71
CA VAL A 235 -24.12 -2.93 -16.76
C VAL A 235 -24.08 -3.85 -17.97
N THR A 236 -25.23 -4.40 -18.35
CA THR A 236 -25.38 -5.18 -19.57
C THR A 236 -25.31 -4.24 -20.76
N VAL A 237 -24.20 -4.29 -21.49
CA VAL A 237 -24.04 -3.55 -22.75
C VAL A 237 -24.80 -4.30 -23.84
N LYS A 238 -25.62 -3.57 -24.61
CA LYS A 238 -26.36 -4.15 -25.73
C LYS A 238 -25.39 -4.62 -26.81
N SER A 239 -25.58 -5.82 -27.34
CA SER A 239 -24.74 -6.32 -28.44
C SER A 239 -24.88 -5.44 -29.70
N LEU A 240 -23.78 -5.30 -30.44
CA LEU A 240 -23.73 -4.68 -31.76
C LEU A 240 -24.65 -5.44 -32.71
N VAL A 241 -25.48 -4.69 -33.44
CA VAL A 241 -26.34 -5.24 -34.49
C VAL A 241 -25.59 -5.11 -35.81
N TRP A 242 -25.30 -6.25 -36.43
CA TRP A 242 -24.54 -6.29 -37.68
C TRP A 242 -25.48 -6.36 -38.87
N GLU A 243 -25.23 -5.50 -39.85
CA GLU A 243 -25.79 -5.56 -41.19
C GLU A 243 -24.76 -6.16 -42.17
N GLY A 244 -25.25 -6.76 -43.25
CA GLY A 244 -24.43 -7.39 -44.28
C GLY A 244 -24.41 -8.93 -44.27
N PRO A 245 -23.56 -9.56 -45.11
CA PRO A 245 -22.58 -8.89 -45.96
C PRO A 245 -23.24 -8.04 -47.05
N ASP A 246 -22.67 -6.88 -47.35
CA ASP A 246 -23.07 -6.06 -48.50
C ASP A 246 -22.54 -6.64 -49.84
N GLU A 247 -22.66 -5.89 -50.94
CA GLU A 247 -22.18 -6.32 -52.26
C GLU A 247 -20.66 -6.54 -52.34
N ASN A 248 -19.89 -5.95 -51.42
CA ASN A 248 -18.44 -6.14 -51.32
C ASN A 248 -18.05 -7.28 -50.36
N GLY A 249 -19.03 -7.82 -49.63
CA GLY A 249 -18.79 -8.85 -48.63
C GLY A 249 -18.54 -8.30 -47.23
N ASP A 250 -18.81 -7.02 -47.00
CA ASP A 250 -18.44 -6.29 -45.79
C ASP A 250 -19.62 -6.24 -44.80
N PHE A 251 -19.31 -6.22 -43.50
CA PHE A 251 -20.31 -6.14 -42.43
C PHE A 251 -20.18 -4.83 -41.68
N HIS A 252 -21.32 -4.23 -41.36
CA HIS A 252 -21.39 -2.91 -40.71
C HIS A 252 -22.18 -3.01 -39.41
N ALA A 253 -21.77 -2.28 -38.37
CA ALA A 253 -22.52 -2.15 -37.14
C ALA A 253 -22.48 -0.70 -36.66
N ASP A 254 -23.60 0.00 -36.84
CA ASP A 254 -23.79 1.36 -36.35
C ASP A 254 -24.23 1.36 -34.89
N HIS A 255 -23.71 2.32 -34.12
CA HIS A 255 -24.11 2.55 -32.73
C HIS A 255 -24.14 4.05 -32.42
N ALA A 256 -24.61 4.41 -31.22
CA ALA A 256 -24.78 5.80 -30.80
C ALA A 256 -23.49 6.65 -30.75
N PHE A 257 -22.31 6.04 -30.96
CA PHE A 257 -21.01 6.68 -30.78
C PHE A 257 -20.07 6.48 -31.98
N GLY A 258 -20.57 5.99 -33.11
CA GLY A 258 -19.74 5.62 -34.26
C GLY A 258 -20.21 4.35 -34.97
N SER A 259 -19.30 3.77 -35.74
CA SER A 259 -19.54 2.58 -36.55
C SER A 259 -18.35 1.63 -36.49
N TYR A 260 -18.64 0.32 -36.57
CA TYR A 260 -17.65 -0.71 -36.85
C TYR A 260 -17.89 -1.32 -38.22
N GLU A 261 -16.80 -1.61 -38.92
CA GLU A 261 -16.82 -2.25 -40.23
C GLU A 261 -15.86 -3.43 -40.24
N VAL A 262 -16.35 -4.60 -40.68
CA VAL A 262 -15.54 -5.78 -40.95
C VAL A 262 -15.53 -6.00 -42.45
N TYR A 263 -14.40 -5.68 -43.09
CA TYR A 263 -14.29 -5.73 -44.54
C TYR A 263 -13.20 -6.71 -44.99
N ARG A 264 -13.34 -7.23 -46.22
CA ARG A 264 -12.41 -8.22 -46.79
C ARG A 264 -11.38 -7.56 -47.70
N ALA A 265 -10.12 -7.54 -47.28
CA ALA A 265 -8.98 -7.18 -48.12
C ALA A 265 -8.29 -8.42 -48.70
N VAL A 266 -7.42 -8.20 -49.71
CA VAL A 266 -6.53 -9.24 -50.27
C VAL A 266 -5.66 -9.90 -49.19
N SER A 267 -5.30 -9.12 -48.17
CA SER A 267 -4.52 -9.61 -47.03
C SER A 267 -5.38 -10.34 -46.00
N GLY A 268 -6.69 -10.18 -45.92
CA GLY A 268 -7.52 -10.87 -44.92
C GLY A 268 -8.71 -10.02 -44.48
N LEU A 269 -9.36 -10.41 -43.38
CA LEU A 269 -10.45 -9.62 -42.80
C LEU A 269 -9.88 -8.58 -41.87
N TRP A 270 -10.35 -7.34 -42.00
CA TRP A 270 -9.91 -6.21 -41.20
C TRP A 270 -11.10 -5.63 -40.44
N LEU A 271 -10.85 -5.21 -39.21
CA LEU A 271 -11.80 -4.43 -38.42
C LEU A 271 -11.40 -2.96 -38.48
N SER A 272 -12.34 -2.11 -38.87
CA SER A 272 -12.24 -0.66 -38.83
C SER A 272 -13.25 -0.10 -37.83
N ARG A 273 -12.88 0.99 -37.16
CA ARG A 273 -13.74 1.77 -36.29
C ARG A 273 -13.69 3.22 -36.74
N ASP A 274 -14.83 3.76 -37.16
CA ASP A 274 -14.92 5.14 -37.67
C ASP A 274 -13.87 5.45 -38.77
N GLY A 275 -13.62 4.46 -39.65
CA GLY A 275 -12.62 4.56 -40.73
C GLY A 275 -11.17 4.31 -40.30
N VAL A 276 -10.90 4.02 -39.02
CA VAL A 276 -9.56 3.74 -38.49
C VAL A 276 -9.36 2.23 -38.29
N TYR A 277 -8.33 1.67 -38.90
CA TYR A 277 -8.00 0.25 -38.77
C TYR A 277 -7.57 -0.13 -37.35
N SER A 278 -8.26 -1.12 -36.79
CA SER A 278 -8.06 -1.59 -35.41
C SER A 278 -7.38 -2.97 -35.34
N GLY A 279 -7.46 -3.79 -36.40
CA GLY A 279 -6.76 -5.07 -36.44
C GLY A 279 -7.15 -5.96 -37.61
N ARG A 280 -6.37 -7.03 -37.80
CA ARG A 280 -6.60 -8.08 -38.81
C ARG A 280 -6.99 -9.40 -38.13
N TYR A 281 -7.99 -10.06 -38.69
CA TYR A 281 -8.58 -11.27 -38.13
C TYR A 281 -8.71 -12.38 -39.18
N GLN A 282 -8.76 -13.64 -38.71
CA GLN A 282 -8.85 -14.80 -39.59
C GLN A 282 -10.26 -15.06 -40.11
N THR A 283 -11.28 -14.71 -39.32
CA THR A 283 -12.70 -14.95 -39.63
C THR A 283 -13.53 -13.73 -39.28
N SER A 284 -14.73 -13.62 -39.87
CA SER A 284 -15.67 -12.54 -39.60
C SER A 284 -16.13 -12.58 -38.14
N ASP A 285 -16.29 -13.78 -37.58
CA ASP A 285 -16.76 -13.95 -36.21
C ASP A 285 -15.74 -13.45 -35.19
N LEU A 286 -14.44 -13.68 -35.45
CA LEU A 286 -13.38 -13.13 -34.60
C LEU A 286 -13.31 -11.61 -34.68
N ALA A 287 -13.48 -11.03 -35.87
CA ALA A 287 -13.52 -9.58 -36.03
C ALA A 287 -14.75 -8.95 -35.34
N LYS A 288 -15.93 -9.56 -35.48
CA LYS A 288 -17.17 -9.12 -34.81
C LYS A 288 -17.07 -9.25 -33.29
N ALA A 289 -16.46 -10.32 -32.78
CA ALA A 289 -16.23 -10.50 -31.35
C ALA A 289 -15.24 -9.45 -30.79
N ALA A 290 -14.19 -9.12 -31.54
CA ALA A 290 -13.25 -8.07 -31.16
C ALA A 290 -13.91 -6.68 -31.14
N ALA A 291 -14.74 -6.38 -32.13
CA ALA A 291 -15.54 -5.15 -32.17
C ALA A 291 -16.51 -5.05 -30.98
N GLN A 292 -17.17 -6.15 -30.62
CA GLN A 292 -18.04 -6.19 -29.44
C GLN A 292 -17.25 -5.92 -28.16
N ALA A 293 -16.06 -6.50 -28.01
CA ALA A 293 -15.22 -6.28 -26.84
C ALA A 293 -14.75 -4.82 -26.73
N ASP A 294 -14.34 -4.18 -27.84
CA ASP A 294 -13.99 -2.75 -27.86
C ASP A 294 -15.21 -1.88 -27.51
N TYR A 295 -16.37 -2.19 -28.10
CA TYR A 295 -17.62 -1.49 -27.79
C TYR A 295 -18.00 -1.60 -26.32
N ASP A 296 -17.97 -2.80 -25.75
CA ASP A 296 -18.27 -3.04 -24.33
C ASP A 296 -17.29 -2.28 -23.43
N ALA A 297 -15.99 -2.31 -23.74
CA ALA A 297 -14.98 -1.59 -23.01
C ALA A 297 -15.23 -0.07 -23.03
N ARG A 298 -15.59 0.49 -24.19
CA ARG A 298 -15.89 1.93 -24.32
C ARG A 298 -17.16 2.35 -23.61
N ILE A 299 -18.23 1.55 -23.67
CA ILE A 299 -19.46 1.85 -22.90
C ILE A 299 -19.18 1.80 -21.40
N ARG A 300 -18.44 0.79 -20.94
CA ARG A 300 -18.03 0.71 -19.53
C ARG A 300 -17.14 1.88 -19.15
N ALA A 301 -16.18 2.27 -19.98
CA ALA A 301 -15.35 3.42 -19.75
C ALA A 301 -16.20 4.70 -19.65
N ALA A 302 -17.13 4.93 -20.58
CA ALA A 302 -18.00 6.10 -20.57
C ALA A 302 -18.94 6.15 -19.35
N LEU A 303 -19.41 5.00 -18.87
CA LEU A 303 -20.23 4.90 -17.65
C LEU A 303 -19.40 4.97 -16.36
N SER A 304 -18.13 4.57 -16.42
CA SER A 304 -17.19 4.60 -15.30
C SER A 304 -16.44 5.93 -15.22
N THR A 305 -16.41 6.71 -16.31
CA THR A 305 -16.08 8.13 -16.24
C THR A 305 -17.04 8.70 -15.22
N PRO A 306 -16.56 9.14 -14.05
CA PRO A 306 -17.43 9.75 -13.07
C PRO A 306 -18.13 10.87 -13.81
N ALA A 307 -19.46 10.74 -13.97
CA ALA A 307 -20.30 11.69 -14.66
C ALA A 307 -19.79 13.07 -14.27
N ALA A 308 -19.26 13.82 -15.25
CA ALA A 308 -18.57 15.10 -15.07
C ALA A 308 -19.17 15.77 -13.84
N ALA A 309 -18.38 15.77 -12.75
CA ALA A 309 -18.86 15.82 -11.37
C ALA A 309 -20.17 16.62 -11.32
N ALA A 310 -21.28 15.95 -10.97
CA ALA A 310 -22.57 16.61 -10.78
C ALA A 310 -22.30 17.96 -10.12
N PRO A 311 -22.77 19.09 -10.70
CA PRO A 311 -22.24 20.42 -10.45
C PRO A 311 -21.99 20.56 -8.96
N GLN A 312 -20.71 20.58 -8.59
CA GLN A 312 -20.30 20.48 -7.20
C GLN A 312 -21.02 21.61 -6.49
N GLU A 313 -21.90 21.27 -5.55
CA GLU A 313 -22.74 22.27 -4.89
C GLU A 313 -21.84 23.09 -3.98
N TRP A 314 -21.27 24.16 -4.55
CA TRP A 314 -20.41 25.08 -3.84
C TRP A 314 -21.20 25.73 -2.72
N LYS A 315 -20.75 25.49 -1.49
CA LYS A 315 -21.27 26.12 -0.29
C LYS A 315 -20.61 27.50 -0.14
N THR A 316 -21.29 28.43 0.53
CA THR A 316 -20.72 29.77 0.79
C THR A 316 -19.56 29.65 1.78
N ILE A 317 -18.53 30.48 1.62
CA ILE A 317 -17.28 30.37 2.39
C ILE A 317 -17.47 30.55 3.90
N GLU A 318 -18.52 31.24 4.34
CA GLU A 318 -18.85 31.44 5.76
C GLU A 318 -19.23 30.13 6.46
N THR A 319 -19.61 29.11 5.70
CA THR A 319 -20.00 27.78 6.23
C THR A 319 -18.84 26.78 6.23
N ALA A 320 -17.65 27.19 5.76
CA ALA A 320 -16.50 26.30 5.67
C ALA A 320 -15.92 25.98 7.04
N PRO A 321 -15.43 24.73 7.25
CA PRO A 321 -14.74 24.38 8.47
C PRO A 321 -13.42 25.16 8.58
N LYS A 322 -13.09 25.62 9.80
CA LYS A 322 -11.87 26.37 10.12
C LYS A 322 -11.01 25.65 11.17
N ASP A 323 -11.11 24.33 11.17
CA ASP A 323 -10.46 23.37 12.07
C ASP A 323 -9.17 22.78 11.46
N GLY A 324 -8.56 23.48 10.49
CA GLY A 324 -7.38 23.02 9.76
C GLY A 324 -7.66 21.90 8.75
N ARG A 325 -8.91 21.46 8.58
CA ARG A 325 -9.25 20.44 7.58
C ARG A 325 -9.09 20.96 6.15
N MET A 326 -8.53 20.12 5.29
CA MET A 326 -8.41 20.39 3.86
C MET A 326 -9.77 20.32 3.15
N VAL A 327 -10.06 21.32 2.35
CA VAL A 327 -11.29 21.47 1.55
C VAL A 327 -10.95 21.82 0.09
N CYS A 328 -11.90 21.61 -0.81
CA CYS A 328 -11.84 22.17 -2.15
C CYS A 328 -12.47 23.57 -2.11
N LEU A 329 -11.78 24.56 -2.68
CA LEU A 329 -12.12 25.98 -2.64
C LEU A 329 -12.38 26.49 -4.05
N LEU A 330 -13.38 27.34 -4.19
CA LEU A 330 -13.61 28.14 -5.40
C LEU A 330 -13.01 29.52 -5.15
N VAL A 331 -12.01 29.89 -5.94
CA VAL A 331 -11.23 31.10 -5.73
C VAL A 331 -11.40 32.02 -6.93
N ASP A 332 -11.69 33.28 -6.64
CA ASP A 332 -11.71 34.39 -7.58
C ASP A 332 -10.33 35.05 -7.60
N TYR A 333 -9.68 35.02 -8.76
CA TYR A 333 -8.35 35.53 -9.01
C TYR A 333 -8.36 36.90 -9.72
N THR A 334 -9.51 37.56 -9.91
CA THR A 334 -9.57 38.86 -10.64
C THR A 334 -8.64 39.93 -10.04
N ASP A 335 -8.40 39.86 -8.72
CA ASP A 335 -7.59 40.83 -7.97
C ASP A 335 -6.17 40.30 -7.63
N GLY A 336 -5.77 39.12 -8.13
CA GLY A 336 -4.55 38.43 -7.68
C GLY A 336 -3.72 37.82 -8.81
N ALA A 337 -2.54 37.28 -8.44
CA ALA A 337 -1.74 36.46 -9.34
C ALA A 337 -2.41 35.09 -9.50
N ALA A 338 -3.14 34.91 -10.60
CA ALA A 338 -3.78 33.64 -10.93
C ALA A 338 -2.71 32.53 -11.10
N PRO A 339 -2.84 31.37 -10.43
CA PRO A 339 -1.99 30.22 -10.70
C PRO A 339 -2.31 29.59 -12.07
N LEU A 340 -3.47 29.89 -12.65
CA LEU A 340 -3.91 29.45 -13.98
C LEU A 340 -4.07 30.68 -14.87
N ASP A 341 -3.22 30.81 -15.90
CA ASP A 341 -3.09 32.04 -16.73
C ASP A 341 -4.38 32.48 -17.46
N ASP A 342 -5.40 31.61 -17.55
CA ASP A 342 -6.61 31.82 -18.35
C ASP A 342 -7.93 31.78 -17.57
N ALA A 343 -7.90 31.54 -16.25
CA ALA A 343 -9.11 31.41 -15.44
C ALA A 343 -9.22 32.51 -14.37
N GLU A 344 -10.26 33.35 -14.48
CA GLU A 344 -10.62 34.33 -13.44
C GLU A 344 -11.16 33.65 -12.18
N ILE A 345 -11.84 32.50 -12.33
CA ILE A 345 -12.35 31.69 -11.23
C ILE A 345 -11.89 30.26 -11.43
N ALA A 346 -11.25 29.66 -10.42
CA ALA A 346 -10.84 28.28 -10.48
C ALA A 346 -11.03 27.55 -9.15
N ALA A 347 -11.15 26.22 -9.24
CA ALA A 347 -11.15 25.35 -8.08
C ALA A 347 -9.72 25.02 -7.65
N THR A 348 -9.45 25.07 -6.36
CA THR A 348 -8.17 24.69 -5.77
C THR A 348 -8.37 23.98 -4.43
N ILE A 349 -7.29 23.60 -3.75
CA ILE A 349 -7.32 23.06 -2.38
C ILE A 349 -6.78 24.09 -1.39
N GLY A 350 -7.30 24.05 -0.17
CA GLY A 350 -6.82 24.89 0.92
C GLY A 350 -7.42 24.52 2.26
N PHE A 351 -7.06 25.28 3.29
CA PHE A 351 -7.55 25.13 4.65
C PHE A 351 -7.52 26.47 5.40
N ASN A 352 -8.23 26.54 6.52
CA ASN A 352 -8.21 27.66 7.46
C ASN A 352 -8.12 27.06 8.87
N SER A 353 -7.31 27.66 9.72
CA SER A 353 -6.99 27.14 11.07
C SER A 353 -7.43 28.08 12.19
N LEU A 354 -8.44 28.93 11.97
CA LEU A 354 -8.96 29.86 12.98
C LEU A 354 -9.24 29.18 14.33
N ASP A 355 -9.80 27.97 14.33
CA ASP A 355 -10.14 27.25 15.56
C ASP A 355 -8.89 26.83 16.36
N ASP A 356 -7.74 26.65 15.69
CA ASP A 356 -6.48 26.22 16.28
C ASP A 356 -5.51 27.39 16.55
N THR A 357 -5.40 28.35 15.63
CA THR A 357 -4.40 29.44 15.66
C THR A 357 -4.99 30.77 16.09
N GLY A 358 -6.31 30.96 15.99
CA GLY A 358 -6.97 32.25 16.20
C GLY A 358 -6.84 33.21 15.00
N GLU A 359 -6.24 32.79 13.90
CA GLU A 359 -6.07 33.59 12.68
C GLU A 359 -7.08 33.16 11.61
N ASP A 360 -7.93 34.09 11.17
CA ASP A 360 -8.96 33.81 10.15
C ASP A 360 -8.40 34.03 8.74
N GLU A 361 -7.43 33.21 8.36
CA GLU A 361 -6.75 33.26 7.07
C GLU A 361 -6.92 31.94 6.30
N TRP A 362 -7.24 32.05 5.01
CA TRP A 362 -7.30 30.90 4.11
C TRP A 362 -5.95 30.67 3.45
N HIS A 363 -5.36 29.51 3.71
CA HIS A 363 -4.15 29.06 3.04
C HIS A 363 -4.53 28.24 1.80
N LEU A 364 -4.13 28.73 0.63
CA LEU A 364 -4.41 28.13 -0.67
C LEU A 364 -3.15 27.47 -1.21
N VAL A 365 -3.26 26.29 -1.79
CA VAL A 365 -2.14 25.68 -2.54
C VAL A 365 -2.47 25.75 -4.02
N GLY A 366 -1.66 26.48 -4.78
CA GLY A 366 -1.78 26.57 -6.23
C GLY A 366 -0.55 25.97 -6.92
N TRP A 367 -0.71 25.57 -8.18
CA TRP A 367 0.43 25.28 -9.05
C TRP A 367 0.77 26.52 -9.86
N SER A 368 1.99 27.05 -9.73
CA SER A 368 2.47 28.14 -10.56
C SER A 368 3.09 27.58 -11.85
N TRP A 369 2.38 27.66 -12.97
CA TRP A 369 2.88 27.16 -14.26
C TRP A 369 4.15 27.90 -14.73
N SER A 370 4.31 29.17 -14.36
CA SER A 370 5.48 29.96 -14.73
C SER A 370 6.76 29.54 -13.99
N GLN A 371 6.62 28.99 -12.78
CA GLN A 371 7.74 28.58 -11.92
C GLN A 371 7.85 27.06 -11.74
N ASP A 372 6.91 26.29 -12.31
CA ASP A 372 6.86 24.82 -12.23
C ASP A 372 6.91 24.31 -10.77
N CYS A 373 6.22 25.01 -9.86
CA CYS A 373 6.24 24.70 -8.43
C CYS A 373 4.87 24.89 -7.77
N PHE A 374 4.69 24.21 -6.62
CA PHE A 374 3.60 24.54 -5.71
C PHE A 374 3.93 25.85 -5.01
N THR A 375 2.96 26.76 -4.99
CA THR A 375 3.07 28.04 -4.29
C THR A 375 1.87 28.25 -3.40
N ASP A 376 2.05 29.06 -2.36
CA ASP A 376 0.92 29.66 -1.66
C ASP A 376 0.13 30.49 -2.69
N GLY A 377 -1.13 30.12 -2.88
CA GLY A 377 -2.02 30.80 -3.83
C GLY A 377 -2.46 32.15 -3.28
N GLN A 378 -2.61 33.13 -4.17
CA GLN A 378 -3.30 34.40 -3.88
C GLN A 378 -4.71 34.36 -4.47
N GLY A 379 -5.67 35.07 -3.88
CA GLY A 379 -7.03 35.17 -4.44
C GLY A 379 -8.10 35.26 -3.36
N THR A 380 -9.32 35.60 -3.77
CA THR A 380 -10.46 35.71 -2.87
C THR A 380 -11.25 34.41 -2.88
N VAL A 381 -11.36 33.74 -1.74
CA VAL A 381 -12.14 32.51 -1.62
C VAL A 381 -13.63 32.86 -1.60
N ILE A 382 -14.38 32.37 -2.60
CA ILE A 382 -15.80 32.70 -2.79
C ILE A 382 -16.73 31.51 -2.51
N GLY A 383 -16.19 30.29 -2.40
CA GLY A 383 -16.97 29.10 -2.07
C GLY A 383 -16.10 27.91 -1.67
N TRP A 384 -16.73 26.88 -1.13
CA TRP A 384 -16.05 25.65 -0.73
C TRP A 384 -16.92 24.40 -0.93
N THR A 385 -16.27 23.24 -0.91
CA THR A 385 -16.91 21.92 -0.84
C THR A 385 -15.96 20.95 -0.13
N ASP A 386 -16.52 19.85 0.39
CA ASP A 386 -15.72 18.80 1.00
C ASP A 386 -14.65 18.29 0.03
N PHE A 387 -13.41 18.17 0.50
CA PHE A 387 -12.34 17.51 -0.24
C PHE A 387 -12.66 16.01 -0.30
N SER A 388 -13.31 15.59 -1.39
CA SER A 388 -13.45 14.18 -1.71
C SER A 388 -12.28 13.80 -2.60
N PRO A 389 -11.21 13.17 -2.08
CA PRO A 389 -10.20 12.60 -2.95
C PRO A 389 -10.89 11.68 -3.95
N PRO A 390 -10.43 11.61 -5.21
CA PRO A 390 -10.96 10.64 -6.15
C PRO A 390 -10.91 9.27 -5.50
N ALA A 391 -12.00 8.51 -5.60
CA ALA A 391 -12.05 7.16 -5.06
C ALA A 391 -10.80 6.41 -5.53
N LEU A 392 -10.02 5.88 -4.57
CA LEU A 392 -8.80 5.16 -4.90
C LEU A 392 -9.13 4.11 -5.96
N PRO A 393 -8.47 4.10 -7.12
CA PRO A 393 -8.60 2.98 -8.03
C PRO A 393 -8.24 1.74 -7.21
N LEU A 394 -9.18 0.79 -7.13
CA LEU A 394 -8.95 -0.47 -6.44
C LEU A 394 -7.62 -1.03 -6.96
N PRO A 395 -6.70 -1.48 -6.09
CA PRO A 395 -5.42 -2.01 -6.52
C PRO A 395 -5.67 -3.07 -7.59
N ASN A 396 -5.06 -2.90 -8.77
CA ASN A 396 -5.19 -3.78 -9.92
C ASN A 396 -5.14 -5.25 -9.49
N ALA A 397 -6.31 -5.88 -9.37
CA ALA A 397 -6.45 -7.29 -9.03
C ALA A 397 -6.06 -8.21 -10.21
N ASP A 398 -5.83 -7.63 -11.39
CA ASP A 398 -5.46 -8.34 -12.62
C ASP A 398 -3.99 -8.09 -13.00
N LYS A 399 -3.08 -8.62 -12.19
CA LYS A 399 -1.83 -9.16 -12.73
C LYS A 399 -1.68 -10.59 -12.22
N GLY A 400 -2.52 -11.46 -12.79
CA GLY A 400 -2.20 -12.87 -12.84
C GLY A 400 -0.85 -13.03 -13.54
N GLU A 401 0.07 -13.72 -12.88
CA GLU A 401 1.32 -14.19 -13.46
C GLU A 401 1.03 -14.91 -14.78
N VAL A 402 1.71 -14.49 -15.84
CA VAL A 402 1.86 -15.24 -17.09
C VAL A 402 3.26 -15.82 -17.11
#